data_AF-A0A497QML7-F1
#
_entry.id   AF-A0A497QML7-F1
#
_cell.length_a   1.000
_cell.length_b   1.000
_cell.length_c   1.000
_cell.angle_alpha   90.00
_cell.angle_beta   90.00
_cell.angle_gamma   90.00
#
_symmetry.space_group_name_H-M   'P 1'
#
loop_
_entity.id
_entity.type
_entity.pdbx_description
1 polymer ?
#
loop_
_entity_poly.entity_id
_entity_poly.type
_entity_poly.pdbx_seq_one_letter_code
_entity_poly.pdbx_strand_id
1 'polypeptide(L)'
;MSDFPVKNCFGGVDEQVSQDIFEEECGSVKKAMRLQYLWNNSYPMGTQYDKTFKTGRYRSKGEVFVKKAMAEGYTEKQIDMFLSL
;
A
#
# COMPACT_ATOMS: atom_id res chain seq x y z
N MET A 1 4.60 9.09 -17.47
CA MET A 1 4.55 8.86 -16.01
C MET A 1 3.12 8.46 -15.70
N SER A 2 2.88 7.17 -15.56
CA SER A 2 1.53 6.62 -15.42
C SER A 2 1.00 6.98 -14.04
N ASP A 3 -0.02 7.84 -14.00
CA ASP A 3 -0.88 8.03 -12.83
C ASP A 3 -1.48 6.67 -12.48
N PHE A 4 -0.96 6.04 -11.42
CA PHE A 4 -1.59 4.86 -10.84
C PHE A 4 -2.88 5.34 -10.14
N PRO A 5 -4.07 4.93 -10.60
CA PRO A 5 -5.30 5.24 -9.88
C PRO A 5 -5.27 4.47 -8.55
N VAL A 6 -5.02 5.18 -7.45
CA VAL A 6 -5.16 4.63 -6.10
C VAL A 6 -6.66 4.44 -5.84
N LYS A 7 -7.21 3.29 -6.24
CA LYS A 7 -8.54 2.84 -5.84
C LYS A 7 -8.48 2.47 -4.36
N ASN A 8 -9.20 3.21 -3.52
CA ASN A 8 -9.41 2.83 -2.13
C ASN A 8 -10.24 1.53 -2.09
N CYS A 9 -9.69 0.50 -1.48
CA CYS A 9 -10.05 -0.92 -1.62
C CYS A 9 -11.33 -1.41 -0.90
N PHE A 10 -12.37 -0.58 -0.70
CA PHE A 10 -13.63 -1.05 -0.06
C PHE A 10 -14.88 -0.34 -0.56
N GLY A 11 -15.23 -0.51 -1.84
CA GLY A 11 -16.42 0.10 -2.42
C GLY A 11 -17.03 -0.57 -3.66
N GLY A 12 -16.69 -1.81 -4.04
CA GLY A 12 -17.32 -2.42 -5.23
C GLY A 12 -17.29 -3.95 -5.32
N VAL A 13 -18.29 -4.52 -6.00
CA VAL A 13 -18.56 -5.97 -6.14
C VAL A 13 -17.42 -6.77 -6.81
N ASP A 14 -16.54 -6.11 -7.58
CA ASP A 14 -15.32 -6.70 -8.16
C ASP A 14 -14.18 -6.92 -7.12
N GLU A 15 -14.23 -6.27 -5.96
CA GLU A 15 -13.18 -6.39 -4.93
C GLU A 15 -13.23 -7.70 -4.16
N GLN A 16 -14.35 -8.43 -4.17
CA GLN A 16 -14.49 -9.67 -3.40
C GLN A 16 -13.54 -10.76 -3.93
N VAL A 17 -13.43 -10.89 -5.25
CA VAL A 17 -12.52 -11.86 -5.90
C VAL A 17 -11.07 -11.48 -5.68
N SER A 18 -10.77 -10.18 -5.78
CA SER A 18 -9.46 -9.61 -5.47
C SER A 18 -9.08 -9.80 -3.99
N GLN A 19 -10.05 -9.71 -3.07
CA GLN A 19 -9.86 -9.99 -1.64
C GLN A 19 -9.60 -11.47 -1.39
N ASP A 20 -10.39 -12.38 -1.96
CA ASP A 20 -10.23 -13.82 -1.74
C ASP A 20 -8.84 -14.30 -2.19
N ILE A 21 -8.38 -13.86 -3.37
CA ILE A 21 -7.03 -14.18 -3.90
C ILE A 21 -5.94 -13.62 -2.98
N PHE A 22 -6.13 -12.40 -2.47
CA PHE A 22 -5.16 -11.75 -1.61
C PHE A 22 -5.12 -12.32 -0.19
N GLU A 23 -6.27 -12.74 0.35
CA GLU A 23 -6.40 -13.43 1.62
C GLU A 23 -5.76 -14.82 1.58
N GLU A 24 -5.91 -15.53 0.45
CA GLU A 24 -5.24 -16.80 0.18
C GLU A 24 -3.71 -16.64 0.16
N GLU A 25 -3.18 -15.62 -0.53
CA GLU A 25 -1.72 -15.39 -0.60
C GLU A 25 -1.09 -14.77 0.65
N CYS A 26 -1.86 -14.00 1.42
CA CYS A 26 -1.44 -13.56 2.75
C CYS A 26 -1.58 -14.68 3.79
N GLY A 27 -2.26 -15.78 3.46
CA GLY A 27 -2.55 -16.93 4.31
C GLY A 27 -3.55 -16.65 5.44
N SER A 28 -4.07 -15.41 5.55
CA SER A 28 -5.18 -15.06 6.44
C SER A 28 -5.75 -13.66 6.16
N VAL A 29 -7.06 -13.51 6.38
CA VAL A 29 -7.79 -12.22 6.42
C VAL A 29 -7.12 -11.19 7.34
N LYS A 30 -6.58 -11.63 8.48
CA LYS A 30 -5.94 -10.74 9.46
C LYS A 30 -4.70 -10.04 8.90
N LYS A 31 -3.91 -10.74 8.08
CA LYS A 31 -2.73 -10.16 7.41
C LYS A 31 -3.13 -9.17 6.33
N ALA A 32 -4.14 -9.49 5.54
CA ALA A 32 -4.68 -8.58 4.54
C ALA A 32 -5.21 -7.27 5.17
N MET A 33 -6.05 -7.38 6.21
CA MET A 33 -6.54 -6.22 6.95
C MET A 33 -5.42 -5.40 7.60
N ARG A 34 -4.33 -6.05 8.02
CA ARG A 34 -3.18 -5.36 8.59
C ARG A 34 -2.41 -4.56 7.54
N LEU A 35 -2.21 -5.09 6.33
CA LEU A 35 -1.64 -4.32 5.22
C LEU A 35 -2.51 -3.11 4.86
N GLN A 36 -3.83 -3.28 4.84
CA GLN A 36 -4.73 -2.14 4.66
C GLN A 36 -4.58 -1.10 5.76
N TYR A 37 -4.51 -1.52 7.02
CA TYR A 37 -4.29 -0.61 8.14
C TYR A 37 -2.97 0.15 7.97
N LEU A 38 -1.90 -0.53 7.56
CA LEU A 38 -0.61 0.10 7.27
C LEU A 38 -0.70 1.11 6.13
N TRP A 39 -1.42 0.79 5.05
CA TRP A 39 -1.68 1.70 3.93
C TRP A 39 -2.43 2.95 4.38
N ASN A 40 -3.52 2.78 5.12
CA ASN A 40 -4.34 3.87 5.63
C ASN A 40 -3.58 4.77 6.63
N ASN A 41 -2.62 4.20 7.37
CA ASN A 41 -1.74 4.92 8.30
C ASN A 41 -0.40 5.36 7.67
N SER A 42 -0.25 5.18 6.36
CA SER A 42 0.89 5.71 5.62
C SER A 42 0.45 7.02 4.99
N TYR A 43 0.90 8.12 5.57
CA TYR A 43 0.64 9.45 5.06
C TYR A 43 1.91 10.00 4.41
N PRO A 44 1.79 10.71 3.29
CA PRO A 44 2.93 11.40 2.71
C PRO A 44 3.43 12.45 3.72
N MET A 45 4.75 12.55 3.85
CA MET A 45 5.41 13.51 4.73
C MET A 45 6.21 14.50 3.88
N GLY A 46 6.28 15.76 4.32
CA GLY A 46 6.95 16.83 3.60
C GLY A 46 6.06 17.53 2.57
N THR A 47 6.58 18.61 1.99
CA THR A 47 5.84 19.44 1.04
C THR A 47 5.99 18.95 -0.40
N GLN A 48 5.12 19.39 -1.31
CA GLN A 48 5.31 19.22 -2.76
C GLN A 48 6.63 19.85 -3.23
N TYR A 49 7.06 20.94 -2.61
CA TYR A 49 8.37 21.56 -2.87
C TYR A 49 9.52 20.61 -2.53
N ASP A 50 9.47 19.93 -1.39
CA ASP A 50 10.47 18.93 -0.99
C ASP A 50 10.56 17.76 -2.00
N LYS A 51 9.44 17.38 -2.63
CA LYS A 51 9.38 16.37 -3.70
C LYS A 51 10.12 16.86 -4.94
N THR A 52 9.86 18.10 -5.38
CA THR A 52 10.44 18.68 -6.60
C THR A 52 11.94 18.89 -6.46
N PHE A 53 12.40 19.38 -5.31
CA PHE A 53 13.80 19.71 -5.09
C PHE A 53 14.60 18.57 -4.44
N LYS A 54 14.02 17.38 -4.29
CA LYS A 54 14.64 16.18 -3.71
C LYS A 54 15.42 16.48 -2.42
N THR A 55 14.86 17.29 -1.54
CA THR A 55 15.50 17.74 -0.29
C THR A 55 15.70 16.60 0.74
N GLY A 56 15.29 15.37 0.40
CA GLY A 56 15.29 14.20 1.27
C GLY A 56 14.20 14.22 2.35
N ARG A 57 13.46 15.32 2.47
CA ARG A 57 12.39 15.51 3.47
C ARG A 57 11.05 14.96 3.02
N TYR A 58 10.82 14.90 1.71
CA TYR A 58 9.61 14.30 1.16
C TYR A 58 9.67 12.78 1.26
N ARG A 59 8.60 12.17 1.77
CA ARG A 59 8.38 10.72 1.70
C ARG A 59 7.02 10.46 1.10
N SER A 60 6.98 9.66 0.04
CA SER A 60 5.71 9.27 -0.57
C SER A 60 4.95 8.31 0.33
N LYS A 61 3.62 8.30 0.21
CA LYS A 61 2.75 7.34 0.91
C LYS A 61 3.19 5.89 0.62
N GLY A 62 3.50 5.58 -0.64
CA GLY A 62 3.97 4.26 -1.06
C GLY A 62 5.27 3.84 -0.36
N GLU A 63 6.29 4.70 -0.31
CA GLU A 63 7.55 4.38 0.37
C GLU A 63 7.36 4.18 1.88
N VAL A 64 6.53 4.99 2.51
CA VAL A 64 6.20 4.84 3.94
C VAL A 64 5.48 3.51 4.19
N PHE A 65 4.53 3.16 3.32
CA PHE A 65 3.80 1.90 3.38
C PHE A 65 4.72 0.70 3.22
N VAL A 66 5.49 0.64 2.13
CA VAL A 66 6.43 -0.45 1.82
C VAL A 66 7.38 -0.66 2.99
N LYS A 67 7.96 0.42 3.52
CA LYS A 67 8.89 0.35 4.66
C LYS A 67 8.22 -0.22 5.92
N LYS A 68 6.99 0.18 6.23
CA LYS A 68 6.25 -0.34 7.39
C LYS A 68 5.84 -1.80 7.19
N ALA A 69 5.41 -2.17 6.00
CA ALA A 69 5.03 -3.53 5.66
C ALA A 69 6.23 -4.49 5.73
N MET A 70 7.37 -4.12 5.15
CA MET A 70 8.59 -4.93 5.28
C MET A 70 9.04 -5.07 6.75
N ALA A 71 8.92 -4.01 7.56
CA ALA A 71 9.24 -4.07 8.99
C ALA A 71 8.34 -5.01 9.79
N GLU A 72 7.10 -5.24 9.34
CA GLU A 72 6.18 -6.23 9.92
C GLU A 72 6.35 -7.65 9.33
N GLY A 73 7.29 -7.84 8.40
CA GLY A 73 7.62 -9.15 7.83
C GLY A 73 6.83 -9.54 6.58
N TYR A 74 6.18 -8.59 5.92
CA TYR A 74 5.55 -8.84 4.61
C TYR A 74 6.61 -8.93 3.51
N THR A 75 6.41 -9.84 2.56
CA THR A 75 7.29 -10.00 1.41
C THR A 75 7.00 -8.95 0.35
N GLU A 76 7.98 -8.64 -0.50
CA GLU A 76 7.77 -7.75 -1.65
C GLU A 76 6.62 -8.24 -2.54
N LYS A 77 6.50 -9.56 -2.79
CA LYS A 77 5.39 -10.13 -3.56
C LYS A 77 4.02 -9.79 -2.95
N GLN A 78 3.88 -9.86 -1.63
CA GLN A 78 2.61 -9.54 -0.94
C GLN A 78 2.30 -8.04 -1.00
N ILE A 79 3.33 -7.20 -0.89
CA ILE A 79 3.21 -5.75 -0.98
C ILE A 79 2.85 -5.32 -2.40
N ASP A 80 3.51 -5.88 -3.42
CA ASP A 80 3.22 -5.60 -4.83
C ASP A 80 1.84 -6.07 -5.24
N MET A 81 1.42 -7.24 -4.76
CA MET A 81 0.07 -7.75 -4.97
C MET A 81 -0.96 -6.79 -4.37
N PHE A 82 -0.76 -6.32 -3.14
CA PHE A 82 -1.62 -5.30 -2.52
C PHE A 82 -1.71 -4.01 -3.36
N LEU A 83 -0.59 -3.55 -3.91
CA LEU A 83 -0.53 -2.33 -4.71
C LEU A 83 -1.06 -2.49 -6.14
N SER A 84 -1.22 -3.73 -6.61
CA SER A 84 -1.69 -4.07 -7.96
C SER A 84 -3.17 -4.44 -8.02
N LEU A 85 -3.84 -4.56 -6.87
CA LEU A 85 -5.29 -4.78 -6.73
C LEU A 85 -6.04 -3.44 -6.89
#